data_AF-A0A6N7YUX5-F1
#
_entry.id   AF-A0A6N7YUX5-F1
#
_cell.length_a   1.000
_cell.length_b   1.000
_cell.length_c   1.000
_cell.angle_alpha   90.00
_cell.angle_beta   90.00
_cell.angle_gamma   90.00
#
_symmetry.space_group_name_H-M   'P 1'
#
loop_
_entity.id
_entity.type
_entity.pdbx_description
1 polymer ?
#
loop_
_entity_poly.entity_id
_entity_poly.type
_entity_poly.pdbx_seq_one_letter_code
_entity_poly.pdbx_strand_id
1 'polypeptide(L)'
;MPRTRTLLTTAAATVLVASGAGAIAAGTTTTVAVNGVQTLTAGDTSPADVPGVKALRRGKPIPAGYELVGRRVVITKGTTTAGAALRFTCVGSKRLRSFVTTGQAGFQATGTSSYVGKQAVWVLSTPARGATSEGVVYAVCR
;
A
#
# COMPACT_ATOMS: atom_id res chain seq x y z
N MET A 1 16.15 74.40 45.52
CA MET A 1 16.07 74.18 44.05
C MET A 1 16.26 72.69 43.78
N PRO A 2 15.23 71.93 43.36
CA PRO A 2 15.33 70.49 43.13
C PRO A 2 15.92 70.18 41.75
N ARG A 3 16.98 69.37 41.68
CA ARG A 3 17.62 68.93 40.41
C ARG A 3 17.21 67.49 40.08
N THR A 4 16.24 67.42 39.17
CA THR A 4 16.02 66.49 38.05
C THR A 4 16.62 65.08 38.13
N ARG A 5 15.72 64.08 38.20
CA ARG A 5 15.96 62.66 37.93
C ARG A 5 16.25 62.44 36.44
N THR A 6 17.33 61.73 36.11
CA THR A 6 17.62 61.28 34.74
C THR A 6 17.50 59.76 34.68
N LEU A 7 16.42 59.27 34.07
CA LEU A 7 16.22 57.87 33.69
C LEU A 7 17.01 57.60 32.40
N LEU A 8 18.04 56.74 32.46
CA LEU A 8 18.74 56.24 31.28
C LEU A 8 18.15 54.89 30.87
N THR A 9 17.33 54.95 29.82
CA THR A 9 16.85 53.81 29.05
C THR A 9 17.96 53.25 28.16
N THR A 10 18.53 52.10 28.50
CA THR A 10 19.42 51.34 27.62
C THR A 10 18.58 50.46 26.68
N ALA A 11 18.52 50.84 25.40
CA ALA A 11 17.93 50.06 24.33
C ALA A 11 18.79 48.84 24.01
N ALA A 12 18.24 47.64 24.21
CA ALA A 12 18.88 46.38 23.78
C ALA A 12 18.54 46.12 22.31
N ALA A 13 19.55 46.17 21.44
CA ALA A 13 19.43 45.76 20.04
C ALA A 13 19.62 44.24 19.94
N THR A 14 18.52 43.48 19.87
CA THR A 14 18.54 42.06 19.50
C THR A 14 18.75 41.92 18.01
N VAL A 15 19.97 41.52 17.61
CA VAL A 15 20.27 41.04 16.26
C VAL A 15 19.64 39.65 16.11
N LEU A 16 18.50 39.55 15.42
CA LEU A 16 17.99 38.27 14.95
C LEU A 16 18.87 37.79 13.80
N VAL A 17 19.72 36.81 14.07
CA VAL A 17 20.34 35.99 13.02
C VAL A 17 19.22 35.10 12.46
N ALA A 18 18.61 35.53 11.36
CA ALA A 18 17.71 34.71 10.58
C ALA A 18 18.53 33.59 9.90
N SER A 19 18.77 32.50 10.62
CA SER A 19 19.19 31.25 10.01
C SER A 19 18.07 30.82 9.08
N GLY A 20 18.30 30.91 7.77
CA GLY A 20 17.40 30.43 6.72
C GLY A 20 17.25 28.91 6.80
N ALA A 21 16.52 28.43 7.80
CA ALA A 21 15.89 27.13 7.76
C ALA A 21 14.72 27.26 6.78
N GLY A 22 14.95 26.89 5.52
CA GLY A 22 13.86 26.71 4.58
C GLY A 22 12.87 25.73 5.21
N ALA A 23 11.68 26.23 5.55
CA ALA A 23 10.63 25.39 6.12
C ALA A 23 10.26 24.33 5.06
N ILE A 24 10.58 23.07 5.34
CA ILE A 24 10.06 21.96 4.53
C ILE A 24 8.55 21.95 4.77
N ALA A 25 7.77 22.32 3.75
CA ALA A 25 6.32 22.31 3.87
C ALA A 25 5.86 20.92 4.31
N ALA A 26 5.15 20.84 5.45
CA ALA A 26 4.64 19.59 5.96
C ALA A 26 3.55 19.07 5.02
N GLY A 27 3.91 18.08 4.22
CA GLY A 27 2.95 17.33 3.42
C GLY A 27 2.06 16.44 4.28
N THR A 28 0.86 16.08 3.79
CA THR A 28 0.02 15.08 4.46
C THR A 28 0.59 13.68 4.27
N THR A 29 0.55 12.87 5.31
CA THR A 29 1.11 11.51 5.31
C THR A 29 0.22 10.54 4.52
N THR A 30 0.81 9.73 3.64
CA THR A 30 0.14 8.56 3.07
C THR A 30 0.14 7.41 4.07
N THR A 31 -1.04 6.85 4.36
CA THR A 31 -1.17 5.69 5.23
C THR A 31 -1.40 4.43 4.41
N VAL A 32 -0.69 3.36 4.76
CA VAL A 32 -0.80 2.05 4.11
C VAL A 32 -1.12 1.02 5.18
N ALA A 33 -2.24 0.32 5.03
CA ALA A 33 -2.62 -0.80 5.86
C ALA A 33 -2.72 -2.07 5.02
N VAL A 34 -2.05 -3.13 5.48
CA VAL A 34 -2.10 -4.47 4.88
C VAL A 34 -2.62 -5.42 5.95
N ASN A 35 -3.77 -6.02 5.70
CA ASN A 35 -4.35 -6.96 6.66
C ASN A 35 -3.75 -8.36 6.49
N GLY A 36 -4.06 -9.24 7.44
CA GLY A 36 -3.62 -10.63 7.45
C GLY A 36 -3.93 -11.38 6.15
N VAL A 37 -3.20 -12.48 5.94
CA VAL A 37 -3.37 -13.35 4.77
C VAL A 37 -4.67 -14.12 4.91
N GLN A 38 -5.50 -14.10 3.86
CA GLN A 38 -6.68 -14.94 3.74
C GLN A 38 -6.43 -15.97 2.65
N THR A 39 -6.61 -17.26 2.95
CA THR A 39 -6.48 -18.31 1.94
C THR A 39 -7.86 -18.90 1.65
N LEU A 40 -8.26 -18.90 0.38
CA LEU A 40 -9.45 -19.59 -0.11
C LEU A 40 -9.03 -20.86 -0.84
N THR A 41 -9.71 -21.96 -0.58
CA THR A 41 -9.34 -23.30 -1.06
C THR A 41 -10.50 -23.95 -1.81
N ALA A 42 -10.34 -25.21 -2.19
CA ALA A 42 -11.36 -25.94 -2.94
C ALA A 42 -12.70 -25.98 -2.18
N GLY A 43 -13.80 -25.70 -2.90
CA GLY A 43 -15.14 -25.61 -2.31
C GLY A 43 -15.54 -24.19 -1.90
N ASP A 44 -14.59 -23.30 -1.59
CA ASP A 44 -14.88 -21.90 -1.28
C ASP A 44 -15.37 -21.15 -2.52
N THR A 45 -16.13 -20.07 -2.33
CA THR A 45 -16.63 -19.26 -3.46
C THR A 45 -15.53 -18.35 -4.02
N SER A 46 -15.27 -18.40 -5.33
CA SER A 46 -14.33 -17.49 -5.97
C SER A 46 -14.86 -16.04 -5.96
N PRO A 47 -14.10 -15.07 -5.43
CA PRO A 47 -14.55 -13.69 -5.28
C PRO A 47 -14.53 -12.90 -6.60
N ALA A 48 -13.81 -13.38 -7.61
CA ALA A 48 -13.67 -12.73 -8.92
C ALA A 48 -13.45 -13.76 -10.05
N ASP A 49 -13.60 -13.29 -11.29
CA ASP A 49 -13.17 -14.04 -12.47
C ASP A 49 -11.66 -13.92 -12.64
N VAL A 50 -10.95 -15.04 -12.78
CA VAL A 50 -9.49 -15.04 -12.84
C VAL A 50 -9.01 -14.97 -14.29
N PRO A 51 -8.22 -13.96 -14.67
CA PRO A 51 -7.61 -13.88 -15.99
C PRO A 51 -6.73 -15.10 -16.27
N GLY A 52 -6.90 -15.70 -17.45
CA GLY A 52 -6.11 -16.86 -17.89
C GLY A 52 -6.47 -18.20 -17.24
N VAL A 53 -7.45 -18.25 -16.32
CA VAL A 53 -7.86 -19.49 -15.64
C VAL A 53 -9.38 -19.69 -15.76
N LYS A 54 -9.82 -20.36 -16.84
CA LYS A 54 -11.25 -20.56 -17.15
C LYS A 54 -12.06 -21.25 -16.04
N ALA A 55 -11.40 -22.06 -15.21
CA ALA A 55 -12.03 -22.83 -14.15
C ALA A 55 -12.39 -21.98 -12.91
N LEU A 56 -11.84 -20.77 -12.78
CA LEU A 56 -12.10 -19.86 -11.66
C LEU A 56 -13.00 -18.71 -12.12
N ARG A 57 -14.28 -18.80 -11.77
CA ARG A 57 -15.33 -17.84 -12.15
C ARG A 57 -15.98 -17.25 -10.92
N ARG A 58 -16.31 -15.96 -10.97
CA ARG A 58 -16.91 -15.25 -9.82
C ARG A 58 -18.20 -15.94 -9.38
N GLY A 59 -18.35 -16.13 -8.07
CA GLY A 59 -19.53 -16.74 -7.47
C GLY A 59 -19.64 -18.27 -7.66
N LYS A 60 -18.63 -18.92 -8.26
CA LYS A 60 -18.56 -20.37 -8.39
C LYS A 60 -17.57 -20.97 -7.39
N PRO A 61 -17.76 -22.24 -6.97
CA PRO A 61 -16.80 -22.92 -6.13
C PRO A 61 -15.42 -23.01 -6.77
N ILE A 62 -14.38 -22.85 -5.96
CA ILE A 62 -12.99 -23.03 -6.35
C ILE A 62 -12.75 -24.53 -6.62
N PRO A 63 -12.23 -24.91 -7.81
CA PRO A 63 -11.98 -26.31 -8.13
C PRO A 63 -10.85 -26.92 -7.29
N ALA A 64 -10.87 -28.25 -7.14
CA ALA A 64 -9.77 -28.98 -6.50
C ALA A 64 -8.41 -28.67 -7.13
N GLY A 65 -7.39 -28.57 -6.28
CA GLY A 65 -6.02 -28.24 -6.68
C GLY A 65 -5.75 -26.74 -6.82
N TYR A 66 -6.76 -25.88 -6.84
CA TYR A 66 -6.56 -24.43 -6.81
C TYR A 66 -6.62 -23.86 -5.38
N GLU A 67 -5.93 -22.74 -5.21
CA GLU A 67 -5.94 -21.96 -3.98
C GLU A 67 -5.75 -20.48 -4.32
N LEU A 68 -6.45 -19.60 -3.60
CA LEU A 68 -6.31 -18.16 -3.71
C LEU A 68 -5.74 -17.61 -2.40
N VAL A 69 -4.52 -17.07 -2.45
CA VAL A 69 -3.88 -16.42 -1.30
C VAL A 69 -4.09 -14.91 -1.41
N GLY A 70 -4.99 -14.37 -0.60
CA GLY A 70 -5.44 -12.99 -0.58
C GLY A 70 -4.78 -12.14 0.49
N ARG A 71 -4.56 -10.86 0.17
CA ARG A 71 -4.21 -9.81 1.15
C ARG A 71 -5.04 -8.56 0.88
N ARG A 72 -5.75 -8.06 1.90
CA ARG A 72 -6.47 -6.78 1.81
C ARG A 72 -5.49 -5.64 2.00
N VAL A 73 -5.60 -4.64 1.13
CA VAL A 73 -4.74 -3.46 1.10
C VAL A 73 -5.65 -2.23 1.14
N VAL A 74 -5.35 -1.32 2.04
CA VAL A 74 -5.99 0.00 2.14
C VAL A 74 -4.90 1.05 2.09
N ILE A 75 -4.96 1.94 1.11
CA ILE A 75 -4.02 3.05 0.95
C ILE A 75 -4.82 4.34 0.94
N THR A 76 -4.55 5.23 1.89
CA THR A 76 -5.07 6.61 1.90
C THR A 76 -3.93 7.54 1.53
N LYS A 77 -4.09 8.22 0.40
CA LYS A 77 -3.08 9.07 -0.24
C LYS A 77 -3.01 10.42 0.47
N GLY A 78 -1.82 10.75 0.97
CA GLY A 78 -1.38 12.08 1.35
C GLY A 78 -0.65 12.79 0.20
N THR A 79 0.19 13.76 0.52
CA THR A 79 0.95 14.52 -0.48
C THR A 79 2.13 13.75 -1.07
N THR A 80 2.58 12.67 -0.42
CA THR A 80 3.65 11.79 -0.92
C THR A 80 3.06 10.47 -1.44
N THR A 81 3.54 9.95 -2.57
CA THR A 81 3.07 8.64 -3.05
C THR A 81 3.79 7.52 -2.29
N ALA A 82 3.03 6.64 -1.65
CA ALA A 82 3.53 5.41 -1.04
C ALA A 82 2.65 4.21 -1.41
N GLY A 83 3.18 3.00 -1.24
CA GLY A 83 2.49 1.75 -1.55
C GLY A 83 2.98 0.61 -0.68
N ALA A 84 2.39 -0.57 -0.86
CA ALA A 84 2.77 -1.79 -0.13
C ALA A 84 3.58 -2.72 -1.03
N ALA A 85 4.72 -3.22 -0.54
CA ALA A 85 5.37 -4.39 -1.11
C ALA A 85 4.83 -5.66 -0.44
N LEU A 86 4.17 -6.51 -1.21
CA LEU A 86 3.48 -7.70 -0.74
C LEU A 86 4.18 -8.94 -1.27
N ARG A 87 4.56 -9.85 -0.37
CA ARG A 87 5.02 -11.18 -0.76
C ARG A 87 3.85 -12.16 -0.77
N PHE A 88 3.59 -12.73 -1.93
CA PHE A 88 2.67 -13.86 -2.09
C PHE A 88 3.48 -15.15 -2.17
N THR A 89 3.00 -16.20 -1.51
CA THR A 89 3.64 -17.52 -1.50
C THR A 89 2.55 -18.58 -1.57
N CYS A 90 2.65 -19.47 -2.54
CA CYS A 90 1.74 -20.62 -2.67
C CYS A 90 2.06 -21.67 -1.60
N VAL A 91 1.01 -22.26 -1.02
CA VAL A 91 1.15 -23.29 0.00
C VAL A 91 1.56 -24.63 -0.61
N GLY A 92 2.48 -25.34 0.05
CA GLY A 92 2.95 -26.67 -0.36
C GLY A 92 3.71 -26.65 -1.69
N SER A 93 3.41 -27.60 -2.56
CA SER A 93 4.03 -27.77 -3.88
C SER A 93 3.41 -26.91 -4.99
N LYS A 94 2.29 -26.22 -4.71
CA LYS A 94 1.55 -25.40 -5.67
C LYS A 94 2.40 -24.24 -6.18
N ARG A 95 2.11 -23.79 -7.41
CA ARG A 95 2.82 -22.70 -8.10
C ARG A 95 1.85 -21.62 -8.57
N LEU A 96 2.37 -20.40 -8.68
CA LEU A 96 1.63 -19.24 -9.15
C LEU A 96 1.15 -19.46 -10.59
N ARG A 97 -0.11 -19.14 -10.84
CA ARG A 97 -0.76 -19.22 -12.15
C ARG A 97 -1.25 -17.88 -12.66
N SER A 98 -1.81 -17.07 -11.77
CA SER A 98 -2.40 -15.78 -12.12
C SER A 98 -2.51 -14.89 -10.88
N PHE A 99 -2.95 -13.66 -11.08
CA PHE A 99 -3.39 -12.75 -10.05
C PHE A 99 -4.78 -12.23 -10.39
N VAL A 100 -5.57 -11.95 -9.36
CA VAL A 100 -6.85 -11.26 -9.51
C VAL A 100 -7.04 -10.27 -8.36
N THR A 101 -7.73 -9.18 -8.62
CA THR A 101 -8.10 -8.20 -7.60
C THR A 101 -9.61 -8.11 -7.43
N THR A 102 -10.01 -7.74 -6.22
CA THR A 102 -11.35 -7.25 -5.92
C THR A 102 -11.26 -5.86 -5.28
N GLY A 103 -12.28 -5.04 -5.49
CA GLY A 103 -12.25 -3.64 -5.07
C GLY A 103 -11.30 -2.78 -5.94
N GLN A 104 -10.82 -1.69 -5.36
CA GLN A 104 -9.97 -0.67 -5.98
C GLN A 104 -8.48 -0.85 -5.63
N ALA A 105 -8.01 -2.06 -5.35
CA ALA A 105 -6.59 -2.32 -5.14
C ALA A 105 -5.84 -2.35 -6.49
N GLY A 106 -4.88 -1.44 -6.66
CA GLY A 106 -3.91 -1.52 -7.77
C GLY A 106 -2.78 -2.47 -7.42
N PHE A 107 -2.25 -3.22 -8.40
CA PHE A 107 -1.06 -4.03 -8.20
C PHE A 107 -0.21 -4.17 -9.45
N GLN A 108 1.09 -4.35 -9.26
CA GLN A 108 2.06 -4.71 -10.28
C GLN A 108 3.04 -5.73 -9.70
N ALA A 109 3.22 -6.87 -10.39
CA ALA A 109 4.24 -7.84 -9.98
C ALA A 109 5.64 -7.22 -10.18
N THR A 110 6.50 -7.30 -9.16
CA THR A 110 7.88 -6.80 -9.25
C THR A 110 8.84 -7.89 -9.67
N GLY A 111 9.65 -7.59 -10.69
CA GLY A 111 10.79 -8.42 -11.11
C GLY A 111 10.42 -9.52 -12.11
N THR A 112 10.98 -9.40 -13.32
CA THR A 112 10.98 -10.34 -14.47
C THR A 112 9.62 -10.79 -15.01
N SER A 113 9.57 -10.84 -16.33
CA SER A 113 8.44 -10.99 -17.26
C SER A 113 7.52 -12.21 -17.09
N SER A 114 7.72 -13.05 -16.07
CA SER A 114 6.82 -14.16 -15.75
C SER A 114 6.89 -14.53 -14.27
N TYR A 115 5.78 -14.36 -13.55
CA TYR A 115 5.57 -14.90 -12.21
C TYR A 115 5.00 -16.33 -12.24
N VAL A 116 4.53 -16.79 -13.40
CA VAL A 116 3.89 -18.09 -13.57
C VAL A 116 4.90 -19.20 -13.30
N GLY A 117 4.51 -20.21 -12.52
CA GLY A 117 5.36 -21.34 -12.13
C GLY A 117 6.26 -21.10 -10.92
N LYS A 118 6.33 -19.86 -10.41
CA LYS A 118 7.10 -19.54 -9.19
C LYS A 118 6.28 -19.90 -7.94
N GLN A 119 6.96 -20.27 -6.86
CA GLN A 119 6.32 -20.53 -5.57
C GLN A 119 6.00 -19.23 -4.82
N ALA A 120 6.81 -18.19 -5.01
CA ALA A 120 6.63 -16.90 -4.40
C ALA A 120 6.96 -15.77 -5.37
N VAL A 121 6.29 -14.63 -5.20
CA VAL A 121 6.56 -13.40 -5.95
C VAL A 121 6.25 -12.18 -5.10
N TRP A 122 6.98 -11.10 -5.35
CA TRP A 122 6.70 -9.80 -4.79
C TRP A 122 5.78 -9.02 -5.72
N VAL A 123 4.83 -8.30 -5.13
CA VAL A 123 3.87 -7.46 -5.80
C VAL A 123 3.88 -6.10 -5.13
N LEU A 124 4.02 -5.04 -5.91
CA LEU A 124 3.78 -3.68 -5.45
C LEU A 124 2.30 -3.36 -5.60
N SER A 125 1.67 -2.94 -4.51
CA SER A 125 0.36 -2.33 -4.54
C SER A 125 0.50 -0.83 -4.36
N THR A 126 0.02 -0.07 -5.33
CA THR A 126 -0.02 1.39 -5.31
C THR A 126 -1.48 1.84 -5.44
N PRO A 127 -1.82 3.03 -4.92
CA PRO A 127 -3.19 3.52 -4.99
C PRO A 127 -3.62 3.66 -6.45
N ALA A 128 -4.69 2.96 -6.84
CA ALA A 128 -5.12 2.89 -8.24
C ALA A 128 -5.78 4.19 -8.73
N ARG A 129 -6.70 4.77 -7.93
CA ARG A 129 -7.44 6.02 -8.20
C ARG A 129 -7.91 6.68 -6.90
N GLY A 130 -8.03 8.01 -6.89
CA GLY A 130 -8.65 8.77 -5.79
C GLY A 130 -7.77 8.96 -4.54
N ALA A 131 -8.37 9.53 -3.49
CA ALA A 131 -7.72 9.77 -2.20
C ALA A 131 -7.57 8.50 -1.35
N THR A 132 -8.42 7.48 -1.58
CA THR A 132 -8.36 6.19 -0.90
C THR A 132 -8.54 5.06 -1.91
N SER A 133 -7.68 4.05 -1.82
CA SER A 133 -7.70 2.83 -2.63
C SER A 133 -7.78 1.64 -1.69
N GLU A 134 -8.85 0.87 -1.81
CA GLU A 134 -9.09 -0.31 -0.98
C GLU A 134 -9.46 -1.50 -1.85
N GLY A 135 -8.83 -2.65 -1.60
CA GLY A 135 -9.23 -3.90 -2.21
C GLY A 135 -8.43 -5.09 -1.71
N VAL A 136 -8.61 -6.24 -2.36
CA VAL A 136 -7.86 -7.47 -2.05
C VAL A 136 -7.14 -7.94 -3.31
N VAL A 137 -5.84 -8.20 -3.18
CA VAL A 137 -5.03 -8.86 -4.21
C VAL A 137 -4.95 -10.33 -3.86
N TYR A 138 -5.35 -11.21 -4.80
CA TYR A 138 -5.28 -12.65 -4.67
C TYR A 138 -4.24 -13.22 -5.64
N ALA A 139 -3.29 -13.99 -5.09
CA ALA A 139 -2.45 -14.88 -5.88
C ALA A 139 -3.20 -16.19 -6.14
N VAL A 140 -3.26 -16.60 -7.40
CA VAL A 140 -3.88 -17.87 -7.79
C VAL A 140 -2.79 -18.94 -7.90
N CYS A 141 -2.90 -19.97 -7.08
CA CYS A 141 -1.95 -21.06 -6.97
C CYS A 141 -2.59 -22.37 -7.45
N ARG A 142 -1.79 -23.22 -8.11
CA ARG A 142 -2.17 -24.58 -8.50
C ARG A 142 -0.98 -25.51 -8.44
#